data_AF-A0A4P6YST7-F1
#
_entry.id   AF-A0A4P6YST7-F1
#
_cell.length_a   1.000
_cell.length_b   1.000
_cell.length_c   1.000
_cell.angle_alpha   90.00
_cell.angle_beta   90.00
_cell.angle_gamma   90.00
#
_symmetry.space_group_name_H-M   'P 1'
#
loop_
_entity.id
_entity.type
_entity.pdbx_description
1 polymer ?
#
loop_
_entity_poly.entity_id
_entity_poly.type
_entity_poly.pdbx_seq_one_letter_code
_entity_poly.pdbx_strand_id
1 'polypeptide(L)'
;MRSNDILDIYNVSKAEYDNLIDNMDTILVKIYRVFIDNKQNPWDQIKMSLTPDGKFNVDFIYGALDNDITQDEREVIWAYEDLNIVPESCSDDEETLINCFGGPIPSKPKNER
;
A
#
# COMPACT_ATOMS: atom_id res chain seq x y z
N MET A 1 8.45 -6.98 -6.65
CA MET A 1 8.62 -5.93 -7.67
C MET A 1 7.85 -4.71 -7.18
N ARG A 2 8.55 -3.61 -6.92
CA ARG A 2 7.95 -2.32 -6.57
C ARG A 2 7.55 -1.58 -7.85
N SER A 3 6.62 -0.63 -7.75
CA SER A 3 6.16 0.13 -8.92
C SER A 3 7.28 0.89 -9.61
N ASN A 4 8.19 1.51 -8.85
CA ASN A 4 9.31 2.28 -9.40
C ASN A 4 10.33 1.39 -10.15
N ASP A 5 10.36 0.09 -9.89
CA ASP A 5 11.24 -0.85 -10.61
C ASP A 5 10.81 -1.06 -12.07
N ILE A 6 9.57 -0.69 -12.42
CA ILE A 6 9.01 -0.83 -13.78
C ILE A 6 9.84 -0.07 -14.82
N LEU A 7 10.41 1.07 -14.43
CA LEU A 7 11.27 1.90 -15.28
C LEU A 7 12.42 1.08 -15.85
N ASP A 8 13.12 0.34 -14.99
CA ASP A 8 14.30 -0.43 -15.34
C ASP A 8 13.94 -1.78 -15.97
N ILE A 9 12.95 -2.48 -15.40
CA ILE A 9 12.58 -3.84 -15.84
C ILE A 9 11.99 -3.82 -17.26
N TYR A 10 11.18 -2.82 -17.58
CA TYR A 10 10.46 -2.74 -18.85
C TYR A 10 10.98 -1.63 -19.76
N ASN A 11 12.05 -0.93 -19.38
CA ASN A 11 12.65 0.17 -20.13
C ASN A 11 11.61 1.25 -20.52
N VAL A 12 10.76 1.60 -19.56
CA VAL A 12 9.74 2.66 -19.70
C VAL A 12 10.42 4.01 -19.43
N SER A 13 10.09 5.03 -20.23
CA SER A 13 10.68 6.34 -19.98
C SER A 13 10.18 6.92 -18.66
N LYS A 14 11.07 7.56 -17.90
CA LYS A 14 10.69 8.23 -16.66
C LYS A 14 9.55 9.22 -16.85
N ALA A 15 9.57 9.98 -17.95
CA ALA A 15 8.52 10.95 -18.26
C ALA A 15 7.15 10.30 -18.47
N GLU A 16 7.07 9.13 -19.13
CA GLU A 16 5.81 8.42 -19.29
C GLU A 16 5.29 7.87 -17.96
N TYR A 17 6.18 7.30 -17.14
CA TYR A 17 5.83 6.81 -15.81
C TYR A 17 5.34 7.93 -14.89
N ASP A 18 6.08 9.04 -14.82
CA ASP A 18 5.72 10.21 -14.01
C ASP A 18 4.34 10.75 -14.42
N ASN A 19 4.06 10.83 -15.73
CA ASN A 19 2.73 11.22 -16.23
C ASN A 19 1.62 10.25 -15.79
N LEU A 20 1.88 8.94 -15.72
CA LEU A 20 0.90 7.96 -15.26
C LEU A 20 0.63 8.08 -13.75
N ILE A 21 1.67 8.33 -12.96
CA ILE A 21 1.56 8.60 -11.52
C ILE A 21 0.76 9.87 -11.27
N ASP A 22 1.07 10.98 -11.95
CA ASP A 22 0.32 12.24 -11.82
C ASP A 22 -1.17 12.07 -12.16
N ASN A 23 -1.48 11.26 -13.18
CA ASN A 23 -2.85 10.94 -13.54
C ASN A 23 -3.54 10.09 -12.48
N MET A 24 -2.84 9.11 -11.89
CA MET A 24 -3.36 8.30 -10.79
C MET A 24 -3.66 9.18 -9.58
N ASP A 25 -2.74 10.04 -9.16
CA ASP A 25 -2.93 10.96 -8.04
C ASP A 25 -4.11 11.90 -8.27
N THR A 26 -4.24 12.42 -9.50
CA THR A 26 -5.40 13.23 -9.90
C THR A 26 -6.72 12.46 -9.74
N ILE A 27 -6.75 11.16 -10.08
CA ILE A 27 -7.93 10.30 -9.92
C ILE A 27 -8.22 10.05 -8.43
N LEU A 28 -7.20 9.75 -7.62
CA LEU A 28 -7.34 9.51 -6.18
C LEU A 28 -7.91 10.74 -5.47
N VAL A 29 -7.41 11.95 -5.80
CA VAL A 29 -7.95 13.21 -5.28
C VAL A 29 -9.41 13.42 -5.68
N LYS A 30 -9.79 13.06 -6.91
CA LYS A 30 -11.19 13.13 -7.34
C LYS A 30 -12.07 12.19 -6.55
N ILE A 31 -11.65 10.94 -6.33
CA ILE A 31 -12.38 9.97 -5.50
C ILE A 31 -12.55 10.51 -4.08
N TYR A 32 -11.49 11.04 -3.48
CA TYR A 32 -11.52 11.65 -2.16
C TYR A 32 -12.55 12.80 -2.07
N ARG A 33 -12.57 13.69 -3.07
CA ARG A 33 -13.53 14.80 -3.14
C ARG A 33 -14.98 14.33 -3.26
N VAL A 34 -15.23 13.27 -4.03
CA VAL A 34 -16.58 12.71 -4.17
C VAL A 34 -17.15 12.30 -2.80
N PHE A 35 -16.35 11.75 -1.91
CA PHE A 35 -16.81 11.42 -0.55
C PHE A 35 -17.22 12.67 0.22
N ILE A 36 -16.38 13.71 0.19
CA ILE A 36 -16.63 15.00 0.86
C ILE A 36 -17.91 15.65 0.31
N ASP A 37 -18.03 15.76 -1.01
CA ASP A 37 -19.15 16.41 -1.68
C ASP A 37 -20.49 15.70 -1.38
N ASN A 38 -20.44 14.39 -1.14
CA ASN A 38 -21.59 13.57 -0.74
C ASN A 38 -21.76 13.44 0.78
N LYS A 39 -21.07 14.27 1.58
CA LYS A 39 -21.13 14.28 3.05
C LYS A 39 -20.79 12.94 3.70
N GLN A 40 -19.95 12.16 3.04
CA GLN A 40 -19.34 10.95 3.61
C GLN A 40 -18.04 11.32 4.31
N ASN A 41 -17.64 10.49 5.28
CA ASN A 41 -16.36 10.68 5.94
C ASN A 41 -15.24 10.47 4.91
N PRO A 42 -14.24 11.37 4.85
CA PRO A 42 -13.05 11.12 4.06
C PRO A 42 -12.29 9.92 4.61
N TRP A 43 -11.66 9.17 3.72
CA TRP A 43 -10.80 8.04 4.04
C TRP A 43 -9.35 8.49 4.24
N ASP A 44 -8.60 7.75 5.05
CA ASP A 44 -7.20 8.04 5.37
C ASP A 44 -6.24 7.32 4.42
N GLN A 45 -6.62 6.11 4.02
CA GLN A 45 -5.87 5.28 3.09
C GLN A 45 -6.84 4.54 2.16
N ILE A 46 -6.41 4.32 0.93
CA ILE A 46 -7.09 3.47 -0.04
C ILE A 46 -6.21 2.26 -0.33
N LYS A 47 -6.79 1.06 -0.33
CA LYS A 47 -6.14 -0.16 -0.77
C LYS A 47 -6.89 -0.69 -1.98
N MET A 48 -6.16 -1.00 -3.05
CA MET A 48 -6.72 -1.53 -4.28
C MET A 48 -6.02 -2.83 -4.65
N SER A 49 -6.78 -3.82 -5.09
CA SER A 49 -6.26 -5.03 -5.72
C SER A 49 -6.98 -5.30 -7.03
N LEU A 50 -6.25 -5.87 -7.98
CA LEU A 50 -6.74 -6.23 -9.30
C LEU A 50 -6.24 -7.64 -9.64
N THR A 51 -7.17 -8.53 -9.99
CA THR A 51 -6.85 -9.89 -10.42
C THR A 51 -6.65 -9.93 -11.95
N PRO A 52 -5.95 -10.95 -12.48
CA PRO A 52 -5.74 -11.09 -13.93
C PRO A 52 -7.03 -11.22 -14.75
N ASP A 53 -8.13 -11.73 -14.15
CA ASP A 53 -9.46 -11.80 -14.78
C ASP A 53 -10.24 -10.47 -14.69
N GLY A 54 -9.61 -9.40 -14.20
CA GLY A 54 -10.15 -8.06 -14.19
C GLY A 54 -11.09 -7.75 -13.01
N LYS A 55 -11.20 -8.65 -12.03
CA LYS A 55 -11.91 -8.33 -10.78
C LYS A 55 -11.04 -7.41 -9.96
N PHE A 56 -11.63 -6.34 -9.47
CA PHE A 56 -10.94 -5.40 -8.60
C PHE A 56 -11.69 -5.23 -7.29
N ASN A 57 -10.94 -5.02 -6.22
CA ASN A 57 -11.46 -4.68 -4.91
C ASN A 57 -10.85 -3.35 -4.46
N VAL A 58 -11.64 -2.55 -3.76
CA VAL A 58 -11.22 -1.27 -3.19
C VAL A 58 -11.69 -1.22 -1.74
N ASP A 59 -10.73 -1.04 -0.83
CA ASP A 59 -10.97 -0.86 0.59
C ASP A 59 -10.60 0.57 0.98
N PHE A 60 -11.53 1.25 1.65
CA PHE A 60 -11.33 2.58 2.22
C PHE A 60 -11.10 2.44 3.71
N ILE A 61 -9.89 2.82 4.17
CA ILE A 61 -9.43 2.62 5.54
C ILE A 61 -9.51 3.96 6.28
N TYR A 62 -9.99 3.91 7.51
CA TYR A 62 -10.18 5.06 8.41
C TYR A 62 -9.39 4.82 9.70
N GLY A 63 -8.82 5.87 10.28
CA GLY A 63 -7.93 5.83 11.45
C GLY A 63 -6.49 5.39 11.13
N ALA A 64 -6.06 5.39 9.87
CA ALA A 64 -4.74 4.87 9.45
C ALA A 64 -3.59 5.89 9.51
N LEU A 65 -3.90 7.17 9.75
CA LEU A 65 -2.92 8.25 9.88
C LEU A 65 -2.27 8.23 11.26
N ASP A 66 -1.44 7.22 11.53
CA ASP A 66 -0.45 7.29 12.60
C ASP A 66 0.76 8.08 12.09
N ASN A 67 0.97 9.30 12.57
CA ASN A 67 1.97 10.22 12.01
C ASN A 67 3.43 9.81 12.31
N ASP A 68 3.62 8.79 13.14
CA ASP A 68 4.95 8.36 13.57
C ASP A 68 5.59 7.32 12.63
N ILE A 69 4.88 6.88 11.59
CA ILE A 69 5.35 5.88 10.61
C ILE A 69 5.63 6.53 9.24
N THR A 70 6.87 6.35 8.76
CA THR A 70 7.33 6.82 7.44
C THR A 70 6.70 6.04 6.28
N GLN A 71 6.77 6.59 5.07
CA GLN A 71 6.24 5.91 3.87
C GLN A 71 6.92 4.57 3.60
N ASP A 72 8.24 4.48 3.80
CA ASP A 72 9.01 3.25 3.58
C ASP A 72 8.62 2.16 4.60
N GLU A 73 8.41 2.55 5.87
CA GLU A 73 7.91 1.64 6.91
C GLU A 73 6.50 1.16 6.60
N ARG A 74 5.62 2.05 6.10
CA ARG A 74 4.27 1.66 5.66
C ARG A 74 4.30 0.64 4.53
N GLU A 75 5.19 0.81 3.55
CA GLU A 75 5.33 -0.15 2.46
C GLU A 75 5.75 -1.53 2.98
N VAL A 76 6.72 -1.55 3.91
CA VAL A 76 7.21 -2.78 4.54
C VAL A 76 6.10 -3.46 5.36
N ILE A 77 5.37 -2.71 6.17
CA ILE A 77 4.22 -3.20 6.93
C ILE A 77 3.16 -3.78 5.99
N TRP A 78 2.77 -3.02 4.95
CA TRP A 78 1.79 -3.46 3.96
C TRP A 78 2.20 -4.76 3.26
N ALA A 79 3.45 -4.86 2.82
CA ALA A 79 3.96 -6.08 2.15
C ALA A 79 3.91 -7.30 3.08
N TYR A 80 4.15 -7.11 4.38
CA TYR A 80 4.02 -8.18 5.35
C TYR A 80 2.56 -8.54 5.65
N GLU A 81 1.69 -7.56 5.91
CA GLU A 81 0.28 -7.79 6.27
C GLU A 81 -0.56 -8.31 5.09
N ASP A 82 -0.26 -7.92 3.85
CA ASP A 82 -1.12 -8.24 2.70
C ASP A 82 -0.53 -9.28 1.76
N LEU A 83 0.79 -9.37 1.68
CA LEU A 83 1.49 -10.30 0.80
C LEU A 83 2.27 -11.39 1.56
N ASN A 84 2.31 -11.32 2.90
CA ASN A 84 3.12 -12.19 3.75
C ASN A 84 4.60 -12.22 3.31
N ILE A 85 5.12 -11.07 2.89
CA ILE A 85 6.53 -10.87 2.52
C ILE A 85 7.28 -10.38 3.75
N VAL A 86 8.30 -11.14 4.17
CA VAL A 86 9.20 -10.75 5.26
C VAL A 86 10.32 -9.88 4.70
N PRO A 87 10.68 -8.75 5.34
CA PRO A 87 11.80 -7.91 4.88
C PRO A 87 13.11 -8.70 4.87
N GLU A 88 13.96 -8.49 3.87
CA GLU A 88 15.24 -9.24 3.75
C GLU A 88 16.20 -9.03 4.93
N SER A 89 16.08 -7.90 5.61
CA SER A 89 16.83 -7.59 6.84
C SER A 89 16.35 -8.36 8.07
N CYS A 90 15.31 -9.19 7.93
CA CYS A 90 14.61 -9.86 9.00
C CYS A 90 14.59 -11.38 8.81
N SER A 91 14.59 -12.10 9.93
CA SER A 91 14.21 -13.51 9.96
C SER A 91 12.69 -13.62 10.18
N ASP A 92 12.10 -14.76 9.84
CA ASP A 92 10.66 -15.01 9.93
C ASP A 92 10.20 -15.52 11.31
N ASP A 93 11.14 -15.72 12.24
CA ASP A 93 10.84 -16.03 13.63
C ASP A 93 10.30 -14.81 14.40
N GLU A 94 9.41 -15.06 15.36
CA GLU A 94 8.63 -14.03 16.05
C GLU A 94 9.50 -13.01 16.82
N GLU A 95 10.62 -13.45 17.39
CA GLU A 95 11.52 -12.62 18.18
C GLU A 95 12.28 -11.61 17.30
N THR A 96 12.70 -12.03 16.10
CA THR A 96 13.37 -11.15 15.14
C THR A 96 12.40 -10.19 14.45
N LEU A 97 11.15 -10.58 14.22
CA LEU A 97 10.13 -9.69 13.64
C LEU A 97 9.80 -8.52 14.58
N ILE A 98 9.70 -8.74 15.89
CA ILE A 98 9.47 -7.66 16.87
C ILE A 98 10.60 -6.62 16.81
N ASN A 99 11.84 -7.08 16.74
CA ASN A 99 13.00 -6.20 16.63
C ASN A 99 13.04 -5.47 15.28
N CYS A 100 12.60 -6.13 14.21
CA CYS A 100 12.55 -5.55 12.88
C CYS A 100 11.53 -4.43 12.71
N PHE A 101 10.34 -4.58 13.28
CA PHE A 101 9.30 -3.54 13.22
C PHE A 101 9.41 -2.52 14.36
N GLY A 102 10.39 -2.66 15.27
CA GLY A 102 10.59 -1.74 16.39
C GLY A 102 9.43 -1.72 17.39
N GLY A 103 8.62 -2.78 17.44
CA GLY A 103 7.34 -2.79 18.14
C GLY A 103 6.52 -4.07 17.91
N PRO A 104 5.21 -4.04 18.20
CA PRO A 104 4.32 -5.17 17.94
C PRO A 104 4.35 -5.58 16.47
N ILE A 105 4.36 -6.89 16.21
CA ILE A 105 4.32 -7.42 14.85
C ILE A 105 2.99 -6.99 14.19
N PRO A 106 3.02 -6.44 12.97
CA PRO A 106 1.81 -6.12 12.23
C PRO A 106 0.90 -7.35 12.03
N SER A 107 -0.39 -7.12 11.86
CA SER A 107 -1.36 -8.21 11.81
C SER A 107 -1.27 -8.94 10.47
N LYS A 108 -0.95 -10.25 10.51
CA LYS A 108 -1.05 -11.09 9.30
C LYS A 108 -2.49 -11.11 8.77
N PRO A 109 -2.68 -11.30 7.45
CA PRO A 109 -4.02 -11.41 6.92
C PRO A 109 -4.65 -12.66 7.57
N LYS A 110 -5.88 -12.52 8.08
CA LYS A 110 -6.65 -13.70 8.44
C LYS A 110 -6.89 -14.43 7.14
N ASN A 111 -6.24 -15.58 6.95
CA ASN A 111 -6.53 -16.47 5.83
C ASN A 111 -8.01 -16.86 5.89
N GLU A 112 -8.88 -16.08 5.27
CA GLU A 112 -10.21 -16.55 4.88
C GLU A 112 -10.03 -17.41 3.63
N ARG A 113 -10.57 -18.62 3.74
CA ARG A 113 -10.32 -19.80 2.91
C ARG A 113 -10.72 -19.63 1.44
#